data_AF-A0A3A6N7L9-F1
#
_entry.id   AF-A0A3A6N7L9-F1
#
_cell.length_a   1.000
_cell.length_b   1.000
_cell.length_c   1.000
_cell.angle_alpha   90.00
_cell.angle_beta   90.00
_cell.angle_gamma   90.00
#
_symmetry.space_group_name_H-M   'P 1'
#
loop_
_entity.id
_entity.type
_entity.pdbx_description
1 polymer ?
#
loop_
_entity_poly.entity_id
_entity_poly.type
_entity_poly.pdbx_seq_one_letter_code
_entity_poly.pdbx_strand_id
1 'polypeptide(L)'
;MAAQFNTMQHHAKSPHGCRSGKKSGTSAGPLRNLLQSRWRMRSVLTHCDLIIFSVFFLVMVILIEFLHLLASTDSDTISNPLLSIGLTPTVLILLLGGGAFFLIKSLARAGSRRQTLGHLPADRSPEADEWRRTFDILPDFVSVHDQDFKIVKANQALCELLDKKPEELIGRHCYRLFHDRDSPIEGCPHAKAQDIGHPVTMEIHDSHLGVPLLITCSPLTDGQGNFAGSVHFARIQPSPRTGREAPAAPFIPICASCKDIRDDHGNWMKIEDYVHLRLNGRLTHSICQKCRKRIYPRFFQD
;
A
#
# COMPACT_ATOMS: atom_id res chain seq x y z
N MET A 1 -39.83 -53.10 33.94
CA MET A 1 -40.87 -52.58 33.02
C MET A 1 -40.17 -52.13 31.75
N ALA A 2 -40.38 -52.86 30.67
CA ALA A 2 -39.97 -52.49 29.32
C ALA A 2 -40.98 -51.49 28.74
N ALA A 3 -40.50 -50.59 27.88
CA ALA A 3 -41.17 -50.00 26.70
C ALA A 3 -40.56 -48.61 26.42
N GLN A 4 -40.34 -48.15 25.19
CA GLN A 4 -40.46 -48.73 23.87
C GLN A 4 -39.72 -47.80 22.90
N PHE A 5 -39.19 -48.39 21.83
CA PHE A 5 -38.75 -47.73 20.61
C PHE A 5 -39.84 -46.82 20.03
N ASN A 6 -39.45 -45.71 19.42
CA ASN A 6 -40.05 -45.37 18.13
C ASN A 6 -39.10 -44.56 17.24
N THR A 7 -38.60 -45.28 16.24
CA THR A 7 -38.02 -44.80 14.98
C THR A 7 -39.11 -44.21 14.09
N MET A 8 -38.84 -43.06 13.47
CA MET A 8 -39.48 -42.67 12.21
C MET A 8 -38.42 -42.19 11.22
N GLN A 9 -38.10 -43.08 10.28
CA GLN A 9 -37.65 -42.71 8.94
C GLN A 9 -38.89 -42.43 8.10
N HIS A 10 -38.91 -41.37 7.28
CA HIS A 10 -39.64 -41.40 6.02
C HIS A 10 -39.04 -40.46 4.96
N HIS A 11 -38.67 -41.12 3.86
CA HIS A 11 -38.79 -40.75 2.45
C HIS A 11 -38.03 -39.58 1.83
N ALA A 12 -37.07 -40.01 1.01
CA ALA A 12 -36.60 -39.35 -0.21
C ALA A 12 -37.74 -38.93 -1.17
N LYS A 13 -37.60 -37.73 -1.74
CA LYS A 13 -38.11 -37.34 -3.06
C LYS A 13 -37.17 -36.29 -3.69
N SER A 14 -36.36 -36.71 -4.67
CA SER A 14 -36.18 -35.96 -5.92
C SER A 14 -37.01 -36.72 -6.98
N PRO A 15 -37.54 -36.11 -8.05
CA PRO A 15 -36.73 -35.43 -9.06
C PRO A 15 -37.43 -34.24 -9.77
N HIS A 16 -36.66 -33.39 -10.45
CA HIS A 16 -37.02 -32.85 -11.78
C HIS A 16 -35.79 -32.16 -12.37
N GLY A 17 -35.29 -32.71 -13.47
CA GLY A 17 -34.30 -32.07 -14.32
C GLY A 17 -34.96 -31.20 -15.39
N CYS A 18 -34.21 -30.24 -15.94
CA CYS A 18 -34.30 -29.90 -17.35
C CYS A 18 -33.10 -29.06 -17.84
N ARG A 19 -32.38 -29.67 -18.80
CA ARG A 19 -31.78 -29.11 -20.02
C ARG A 19 -30.84 -27.90 -19.98
N SER A 20 -29.60 -28.24 -20.28
CA SER A 20 -28.71 -27.65 -21.30
C SER A 20 -29.29 -26.53 -22.18
N GLY A 21 -28.61 -25.37 -22.15
CA GLY A 21 -28.65 -24.35 -23.20
C GLY A 21 -27.23 -23.85 -23.51
N LYS A 22 -26.57 -24.48 -24.47
CA LYS A 22 -25.41 -23.92 -25.19
C LYS A 22 -25.93 -22.89 -26.21
N LYS A 23 -25.50 -21.62 -26.12
CA LYS A 23 -25.28 -20.67 -27.23
C LYS A 23 -24.23 -19.66 -26.75
N SER A 24 -22.95 -19.80 -27.11
CA SER A 24 -22.32 -19.17 -28.27
C SER A 24 -22.65 -17.68 -28.42
N GLY A 25 -21.76 -16.83 -27.91
CA GLY A 25 -21.80 -15.37 -28.06
C GLY A 25 -20.39 -14.83 -27.87
N THR A 26 -19.55 -14.95 -28.89
CA THR A 26 -18.24 -14.28 -28.97
C THR A 26 -18.47 -12.77 -29.00
N SER A 27 -18.17 -12.08 -27.90
CA SER A 27 -17.93 -10.63 -27.92
C SER A 27 -16.45 -10.38 -27.62
N ALA A 28 -15.71 -10.13 -28.70
CA ALA A 28 -14.38 -9.55 -28.64
C ALA A 28 -14.53 -8.03 -28.44
N GLY A 29 -13.89 -7.47 -27.39
CA GLY A 29 -13.77 -6.02 -27.15
C GLY A 29 -13.99 -5.70 -25.67
N PRO A 30 -13.00 -5.11 -24.95
CA PRO A 30 -12.42 -3.78 -25.25
C PRO A 30 -10.89 -3.78 -25.41
N LEU A 31 -10.24 -4.94 -25.38
CA LEU A 31 -8.77 -5.07 -25.39
C LEU A 31 -8.10 -4.72 -26.74
N ARG A 32 -8.85 -4.73 -27.84
CA ARG A 32 -8.29 -4.42 -29.18
C ARG A 32 -8.08 -2.92 -29.41
N ASN A 33 -8.88 -2.06 -28.75
CA ASN A 33 -8.78 -0.61 -28.89
C ASN A 33 -7.65 0.01 -28.03
N LEU A 34 -7.27 -0.63 -26.92
CA LEU A 34 -6.17 -0.14 -26.06
C LEU A 34 -4.77 -0.47 -26.62
N LEU A 35 -4.64 -1.55 -27.39
CA LEU A 35 -3.40 -1.85 -28.11
C LEU A 35 -3.23 -0.96 -29.35
N GLN A 36 -4.30 -0.62 -30.08
CA GLN A 36 -4.20 0.30 -31.22
C GLN A 36 -3.88 1.75 -30.80
N SER A 37 -4.41 2.26 -29.69
CA SER A 37 -4.12 3.62 -29.23
C SER A 37 -2.68 3.77 -28.68
N ARG A 38 -2.12 2.71 -28.06
CA ARG A 38 -0.72 2.68 -27.60
C ARG A 38 0.30 2.64 -28.75
N TRP A 39 0.00 1.95 -29.84
CA TRP A 39 0.88 1.93 -31.03
C TRP A 39 0.84 3.26 -31.79
N ARG A 40 -0.31 3.93 -31.85
CA ARG A 40 -0.49 5.21 -32.57
C ARG A 40 0.26 6.38 -31.93
N MET A 41 0.43 6.41 -30.60
CA MET A 41 1.23 7.46 -29.93
C MET A 41 2.74 7.19 -29.93
N ARG A 42 3.17 5.92 -29.89
CA ARG A 42 4.60 5.57 -29.97
C ARG A 42 5.17 5.83 -31.36
N SER A 43 4.40 5.62 -32.43
CA SER A 43 4.88 5.89 -33.80
C SER A 43 4.93 7.38 -34.14
N VAL A 44 4.02 8.20 -33.58
CA VAL A 44 4.01 9.65 -33.85
C VAL A 44 5.20 10.35 -33.20
N LEU A 45 5.60 9.97 -31.98
CA LEU A 45 6.79 10.54 -31.34
C LEU A 45 8.10 10.14 -32.04
N THR A 46 8.24 8.88 -32.49
CA THR A 46 9.45 8.46 -33.21
C THR A 46 9.54 9.09 -34.60
N HIS A 47 8.41 9.34 -35.27
CA HIS A 47 8.41 10.03 -36.57
C HIS A 47 8.77 11.51 -36.46
N CYS A 48 8.33 12.22 -35.41
CA CYS A 48 8.75 13.60 -35.19
C CYS A 48 10.28 13.71 -34.97
N ASP A 49 10.86 12.80 -34.17
CA ASP A 49 12.29 12.80 -33.92
C ASP A 49 13.08 12.47 -35.21
N LEU A 50 12.64 11.50 -36.01
CA LEU A 50 13.25 11.16 -37.31
C LEU A 50 13.18 12.31 -38.32
N ILE A 51 12.07 13.06 -38.37
CA ILE A 51 11.94 14.23 -39.25
C ILE A 51 12.87 15.35 -38.78
N ILE A 52 13.01 15.56 -37.47
CA ILE A 52 13.92 16.57 -36.94
C ILE A 52 15.38 16.20 -37.26
N PHE A 53 15.77 14.93 -37.10
CA PHE A 53 17.10 14.45 -37.47
C PHE A 53 17.37 14.57 -38.98
N SER A 54 16.39 14.25 -39.83
CA SER A 54 16.56 14.34 -41.29
C SER A 54 16.68 15.78 -41.77
N VAL A 55 15.89 16.71 -41.22
CA VAL A 55 15.98 18.14 -41.53
C VAL A 55 17.32 18.70 -41.05
N PHE A 56 17.77 18.35 -39.85
CA PHE A 56 19.07 18.79 -39.34
C PHE A 56 20.24 18.29 -40.20
N PHE A 57 20.21 17.01 -40.60
CA PHE A 57 21.23 16.43 -41.47
C PHE A 57 21.26 17.10 -42.85
N LEU A 58 20.10 17.36 -43.45
CA LEU A 58 20.00 18.07 -44.73
C LEU A 58 20.59 19.48 -44.64
N VAL A 59 20.27 20.24 -43.59
CA VAL A 59 20.82 21.59 -43.37
C VAL A 59 22.34 21.55 -43.21
N MET A 60 22.87 20.55 -42.50
CA MET A 60 24.33 20.37 -42.35
C MET A 60 25.02 20.06 -43.67
N VAL A 61 24.45 19.18 -44.51
CA VAL A 61 25.03 18.85 -45.83
C VAL A 61 25.02 20.07 -46.75
N ILE A 62 23.91 20.83 -46.78
CA ILE A 62 23.81 22.07 -47.56
C ILE A 62 24.86 23.09 -47.08
N LEU A 63 25.08 23.20 -45.77
CA LEU A 63 26.10 24.09 -45.21
C LEU A 63 27.52 23.66 -45.60
N ILE A 64 27.81 22.36 -45.60
CA ILE A 64 29.13 21.82 -45.98
C ILE A 64 29.39 22.08 -47.47
N GLU A 65 28.44 21.79 -48.36
CA GLU A 65 28.53 22.09 -49.79
C GLU A 65 28.71 23.58 -50.06
N PHE A 66 27.97 24.43 -49.34
CA PHE A 66 28.10 25.89 -49.45
C PHE A 66 29.49 26.38 -49.00
N LEU A 67 30.03 25.83 -47.90
CA LEU A 67 31.40 26.13 -47.45
C LEU A 67 32.46 25.63 -48.44
N HIS A 68 32.23 24.46 -49.05
CA HIS A 68 33.13 23.92 -50.07
C HIS A 68 33.11 24.76 -51.35
N LEU A 69 31.94 25.27 -51.73
CA LEU A 69 31.77 26.20 -52.85
C LEU A 69 32.50 27.52 -52.57
N LEU A 70 32.35 28.08 -51.37
CA LEU A 70 33.09 29.27 -50.92
C LEU A 70 34.62 29.04 -50.84
N ALA A 71 35.06 27.83 -50.54
CA ALA A 71 36.47 27.48 -50.52
C ALA A 71 37.06 27.27 -51.93
N SER A 72 36.22 26.92 -52.90
CA SER A 72 36.62 26.69 -54.30
C SER A 72 36.64 27.94 -55.19
N THR A 73 36.17 29.09 -54.69
CA THR A 73 36.24 30.35 -55.43
C THR A 73 37.65 30.94 -55.32
N ASP A 74 38.37 30.97 -56.45
CA ASP A 74 39.73 31.50 -56.58
C ASP A 74 39.85 32.98 -56.16
N SER A 75 41.06 33.33 -55.71
CA SER A 75 41.45 34.47 -54.88
C SER A 75 41.38 35.88 -55.50
N ASP A 76 40.71 36.11 -56.62
CA ASP A 76 40.84 37.38 -57.37
C ASP A 76 39.53 38.19 -57.52
N THR A 77 38.51 37.95 -56.70
CA THR A 77 37.32 38.85 -56.66
C THR A 77 36.98 39.31 -55.25
N ILE A 78 37.99 39.81 -54.53
CA ILE A 78 37.81 40.63 -53.33
C ILE A 78 37.44 42.06 -53.78
N SER A 79 36.15 42.32 -54.00
CA SER A 79 35.57 43.68 -53.93
C SER A 79 34.04 43.70 -53.93
N ASN A 80 33.39 42.71 -53.31
CA ASN A 80 31.95 42.79 -53.02
C ASN A 80 31.73 42.97 -51.50
N PRO A 81 31.30 44.15 -51.02
CA PRO A 81 31.10 44.43 -49.60
C PRO A 81 29.89 43.71 -49.00
N LEU A 82 29.12 42.95 -49.81
CA LEU A 82 28.03 42.10 -49.31
C LEU A 82 28.53 40.75 -48.76
N LEU A 83 29.80 40.40 -49.00
CA LEU A 83 30.46 39.19 -48.45
C LEU A 83 31.26 39.50 -47.17
N SER A 84 31.01 40.65 -46.51
CA SER A 84 31.51 40.93 -45.16
C SER A 84 30.46 40.64 -44.08
N ILE A 85 29.26 40.18 -44.45
CA ILE A 85 28.33 39.53 -43.53
C ILE A 85 28.78 38.07 -43.41
N GLY A 86 29.99 37.93 -42.90
CA GLY A 86 30.53 36.64 -42.53
C GLY A 86 29.53 35.94 -41.62
N LEU A 87 29.47 34.63 -41.75
CA LEU A 87 29.13 33.73 -40.66
C LEU A 87 30.06 34.09 -39.50
N THR A 88 29.70 35.12 -38.75
CA THR A 88 30.42 35.58 -37.57
C THR A 88 30.50 34.40 -36.63
N PRO A 89 31.57 34.27 -35.82
CA PRO A 89 31.70 33.17 -34.86
C PRO A 89 30.45 33.02 -33.96
N THR A 90 29.64 34.08 -33.80
CA THR A 90 28.31 34.04 -33.18
C THR A 90 27.30 33.09 -33.85
N VAL A 91 27.28 32.94 -35.17
CA VAL A 91 26.36 32.00 -35.87
C VAL A 91 26.79 30.55 -35.63
N LEU A 92 28.09 30.28 -35.64
CA LEU A 92 28.63 28.96 -35.32
C LEU A 92 28.40 28.59 -33.85
N ILE A 93 28.54 29.55 -32.93
CA ILE A 93 28.24 29.38 -31.50
C ILE A 93 26.75 29.14 -31.27
N LEU A 94 25.85 29.80 -32.01
CA LEU A 94 24.40 29.55 -31.92
C LEU A 94 24.03 28.14 -32.41
N LEU A 95 24.67 27.64 -33.46
CA LEU A 95 24.43 26.29 -33.99
C LEU A 95 24.97 25.20 -33.04
N LEU A 96 26.18 25.38 -32.49
CA LEU A 96 26.76 24.44 -31.52
C LEU A 96 26.04 24.52 -30.15
N GLY A 97 25.67 25.73 -29.71
CA GLY A 97 24.95 25.97 -28.46
C GLY A 97 23.50 25.47 -28.50
N GLY A 98 22.82 25.59 -29.64
CA GLY A 98 21.45 25.08 -29.83
C GLY A 98 21.39 23.56 -29.72
N GLY A 99 22.33 22.85 -30.35
CA GLY A 99 22.43 21.38 -30.25
C GLY A 99 22.67 20.90 -28.81
N ALA A 100 23.58 21.55 -28.09
CA ALA A 100 23.88 21.23 -26.70
C ALA A 100 22.68 21.50 -25.76
N PHE A 101 21.97 22.62 -25.94
CA PHE A 101 20.78 22.94 -25.15
C PHE A 101 19.65 21.92 -25.33
N PHE A 102 19.42 21.45 -26.56
CA PHE A 102 18.43 20.40 -26.84
C PHE A 102 18.84 19.04 -26.26
N LEU A 103 20.13 18.69 -26.30
CA LEU A 103 20.64 17.46 -25.69
C LEU A 103 20.48 17.48 -24.16
N ILE A 104 20.79 18.61 -23.52
CA ILE A 104 20.61 18.82 -22.08
C ILE A 104 19.12 18.75 -21.70
N LYS A 105 18.22 19.38 -22.47
CA LYS A 105 16.76 19.27 -22.24
C LYS A 105 16.23 17.86 -22.46
N SER A 106 16.78 17.11 -23.43
CA SER A 106 16.42 15.71 -23.69
C SER A 106 16.86 14.80 -22.55
N LEU A 107 18.09 14.96 -22.06
CA LEU A 107 18.61 14.24 -20.89
C LEU A 107 17.87 14.63 -19.59
N ALA A 108 17.52 15.91 -19.41
CA ALA A 108 16.71 16.37 -18.28
C ALA A 108 15.28 15.81 -18.31
N ARG A 109 14.66 15.69 -19.49
CA ARG A 109 13.37 15.00 -19.67
C ARG A 109 13.47 13.49 -19.45
N ALA A 110 14.59 12.87 -19.80
CA ALA A 110 14.86 11.46 -19.50
C ALA A 110 15.03 11.20 -18.00
N GLY A 111 15.66 12.13 -17.26
CA GLY A 111 15.77 12.08 -15.79
C GLY A 111 14.43 12.26 -15.07
N SER A 112 13.59 13.20 -15.53
CA SER A 112 12.27 13.45 -14.92
C SER A 112 11.24 12.33 -15.18
N ARG A 113 11.48 11.46 -16.18
CA ARG A 113 10.59 10.32 -16.50
C ARG A 113 10.73 9.13 -15.55
N ARG A 114 11.70 9.14 -14.63
CA ARG A 114 11.85 8.10 -13.60
C ARG A 114 10.89 8.27 -12.42
N GLN A 115 10.36 9.46 -12.15
CA GLN A 115 9.50 9.70 -10.98
C GLN A 115 8.00 9.48 -11.23
N THR A 116 7.55 9.30 -12.48
CA THR A 116 6.13 9.09 -12.82
C THR A 116 5.77 7.67 -13.26
N LEU A 117 6.68 6.70 -13.19
CA LEU A 117 6.32 5.27 -13.22
C LEU A 117 5.89 4.79 -11.82
N GLY A 118 4.83 5.39 -11.31
CA GLY A 118 4.06 4.81 -10.21
C GLY A 118 3.33 3.56 -10.71
N HIS A 119 3.67 2.43 -10.10
CA HIS A 119 2.77 1.29 -9.89
C HIS A 119 2.34 0.46 -11.13
N LEU A 120 3.29 -0.23 -11.77
CA LEU A 120 2.99 -1.61 -12.17
C LEU A 120 3.41 -2.51 -11.00
N PRO A 121 2.53 -3.37 -10.45
CA PRO A 121 2.96 -4.29 -9.41
C PRO A 121 3.94 -5.27 -10.05
N ALA A 122 5.21 -5.11 -9.67
CA ALA A 122 6.25 -6.08 -9.88
C ALA A 122 5.77 -7.43 -9.35
N ASP A 123 6.04 -8.48 -10.12
CA ASP A 123 6.24 -9.87 -9.68
C ASP A 123 6.15 -10.05 -8.15
N ARG A 124 4.94 -10.35 -7.65
CA ARG A 124 4.72 -10.60 -6.21
C ARG A 124 4.94 -12.08 -5.98
N SER A 125 5.85 -12.43 -5.07
CA SER A 125 6.01 -13.82 -4.67
C SER A 125 4.70 -14.33 -4.03
N PRO A 126 4.35 -15.61 -4.21
CA PRO A 126 3.18 -16.22 -3.57
C PRO A 126 3.15 -15.99 -2.05
N GLU A 127 4.32 -15.98 -1.40
CA GLU A 127 4.50 -15.72 0.02
C GLU A 127 4.13 -14.28 0.42
N ALA A 128 4.48 -13.29 -0.40
CA ALA A 128 4.13 -11.89 -0.16
C ALA A 128 2.61 -11.68 -0.27
N ASP A 129 1.95 -12.39 -1.20
CA ASP A 129 0.50 -12.36 -1.36
C ASP A 129 -0.22 -13.06 -0.20
N GLU A 130 0.27 -14.22 0.25
CA GLU A 130 -0.29 -14.93 1.41
C GLU A 130 -0.17 -14.12 2.70
N TRP A 131 1.01 -13.54 2.94
CA TRP A 131 1.23 -12.65 4.08
C TRP A 131 0.26 -11.48 4.07
N ARG A 132 0.09 -10.83 2.90
CA ARG A 132 -0.79 -9.68 2.76
C ARG A 132 -2.25 -10.04 3.00
N ARG A 133 -2.73 -11.18 2.47
CA ARG A 133 -4.09 -11.65 2.76
C ARG A 133 -4.31 -11.88 4.25
N THR A 134 -3.38 -12.53 4.91
CA THR A 134 -3.48 -12.80 6.35
C THR A 134 -3.54 -11.49 7.15
N PHE A 135 -2.70 -10.52 6.77
CA PHE A 135 -2.64 -9.21 7.38
C PHE A 135 -3.93 -8.39 7.16
N ASP A 136 -4.49 -8.39 5.95
CA ASP A 136 -5.68 -7.63 5.57
C ASP A 136 -6.99 -8.22 6.12
N ILE A 137 -7.03 -9.52 6.45
CA ILE A 137 -8.22 -10.18 7.03
C ILE A 137 -8.38 -9.89 8.52
N LEU A 138 -7.34 -9.41 9.21
CA LEU A 138 -7.41 -9.10 10.64
C LEU A 138 -8.43 -7.98 10.89
N PRO A 139 -9.39 -8.18 11.82
CA PRO A 139 -10.42 -7.18 12.11
C PRO A 139 -9.92 -6.02 12.96
N ASP A 140 -8.80 -6.21 13.67
CA ASP A 140 -8.15 -5.18 14.46
C ASP A 140 -7.29 -4.29 13.57
N PHE A 141 -7.02 -3.07 14.02
CA PHE A 141 -6.24 -2.11 13.25
C PHE A 141 -4.75 -2.43 13.41
N VAL A 142 -4.10 -2.79 12.30
CA VAL A 142 -2.68 -3.17 12.33
C VAL A 142 -1.89 -2.31 11.36
N SER A 143 -0.84 -1.69 11.85
CA SER A 143 0.16 -0.99 11.04
C SER A 143 1.57 -1.34 11.46
N VAL A 144 2.52 -1.11 10.57
CA VAL A 144 3.95 -1.20 10.85
C VAL A 144 4.56 0.14 10.54
N HIS A 145 5.30 0.70 11.49
CA HIS A 145 5.98 1.98 11.35
C HIS A 145 7.49 1.75 11.38
N ASP A 146 8.25 2.50 10.58
CA ASP A 146 9.71 2.50 10.64
C ASP A 146 10.24 3.37 11.80
N GLN A 147 11.57 3.39 11.97
CA GLN A 147 12.28 4.22 12.94
C GLN A 147 12.04 5.74 12.81
N ASP A 148 11.58 6.21 11.65
CA ASP A 148 11.31 7.62 11.36
C ASP A 148 9.81 7.94 11.46
N PHE A 149 9.05 7.11 12.18
CA PHE A 149 7.61 7.26 12.41
C PHE A 149 6.77 7.20 11.12
N LYS A 150 7.31 6.68 10.01
CA LYS A 150 6.54 6.53 8.77
C LYS A 150 5.83 5.20 8.74
N ILE A 151 4.60 5.21 8.26
CA ILE A 151 3.82 3.99 8.08
C ILE A 151 4.40 3.22 6.89
N VAL A 152 4.95 2.04 7.13
CA VAL A 152 5.49 1.16 6.06
C VAL A 152 4.50 0.10 5.64
N LYS A 153 3.54 -0.26 6.50
CA LYS A 153 2.42 -1.17 6.20
C LYS A 153 1.18 -0.78 7.00
N ALA A 154 0.00 -0.97 6.43
CA ALA A 154 -1.29 -0.79 7.08
C ALA A 154 -2.26 -1.83 6.52
N ASN A 155 -3.04 -2.46 7.40
CA ASN A 155 -4.02 -3.45 6.96
C ASN A 155 -5.30 -2.77 6.49
N GLN A 156 -6.15 -3.54 5.81
CA GLN A 156 -7.44 -3.07 5.31
C GLN A 156 -8.32 -2.46 6.42
N ALA A 157 -8.38 -3.07 7.61
CA ALA A 157 -9.20 -2.56 8.71
C ALA A 157 -8.78 -1.14 9.16
N LEU A 158 -7.48 -0.86 9.22
CA LEU A 158 -6.98 0.48 9.54
C LEU A 158 -7.29 1.50 8.42
N CYS A 159 -7.19 1.08 7.16
CA CYS A 159 -7.53 1.91 6.01
C CYS A 159 -9.01 2.33 6.04
N GLU A 160 -9.89 1.39 6.40
CA GLU A 160 -11.33 1.63 6.56
C GLU A 160 -11.64 2.57 7.73
N LEU A 161 -10.95 2.43 8.87
CA LEU A 161 -11.10 3.35 10.00
C LEU A 161 -10.77 4.79 9.61
N LEU A 162 -9.72 5.00 8.82
CA LEU A 162 -9.25 6.32 8.41
C LEU A 162 -9.94 6.86 7.15
N ASP A 163 -10.83 6.07 6.53
CA ASP A 163 -11.44 6.34 5.22
C ASP A 163 -10.40 6.77 4.16
N LYS A 164 -9.32 5.98 4.06
CA LYS A 164 -8.17 6.26 3.18
C LYS A 164 -7.68 5.00 2.49
N LYS A 165 -7.09 5.17 1.30
CA LYS A 165 -6.45 4.07 0.58
C LYS A 165 -5.05 3.80 1.10
N PRO A 166 -4.52 2.56 0.97
CA PRO A 166 -3.17 2.24 1.41
C PRO A 166 -2.11 3.21 0.86
N GLU A 167 -2.21 3.64 -0.39
CA GLU A 167 -1.25 4.54 -1.03
C GLU A 167 -1.20 5.93 -0.38
N GLU A 168 -2.24 6.30 0.35
CA GLU A 168 -2.32 7.57 1.08
C GLU A 168 -1.69 7.48 2.48
N LEU A 169 -1.58 6.26 3.04
CA LEU A 169 -0.98 6.00 4.35
C LEU A 169 0.53 5.74 4.23
N ILE A 170 0.93 4.92 3.25
CA ILE A 170 2.29 4.39 3.19
C ILE A 170 3.29 5.52 2.90
N GLY A 171 4.35 5.59 3.72
CA GLY A 171 5.40 6.61 3.67
C GLY A 171 5.04 7.92 4.37
N ARG A 172 3.81 8.09 4.86
CA ARG A 172 3.42 9.25 5.67
C ARG A 172 3.79 9.05 7.13
N HIS A 173 4.04 10.16 7.83
CA HIS A 173 4.26 10.13 9.27
C HIS A 173 2.97 9.82 10.02
N CYS A 174 3.05 8.88 10.98
CA CYS A 174 1.90 8.43 11.75
C CYS A 174 1.27 9.59 12.55
N TYR A 175 2.08 10.49 13.10
CA TYR A 175 1.60 11.61 13.91
C TYR A 175 0.83 12.67 13.09
N ARG A 176 1.07 12.78 11.78
CA ARG A 176 0.26 13.62 10.88
C ARG A 176 -1.09 12.99 10.58
N LEU A 177 -1.12 11.67 10.42
CA LEU A 177 -2.34 10.94 10.06
C LEU A 177 -3.27 10.70 11.25
N PHE A 178 -2.71 10.34 12.41
CA PHE A 178 -3.50 9.97 13.59
C PHE A 178 -3.81 11.13 14.51
N HIS A 179 -2.91 12.11 14.60
CA HIS A 179 -2.94 13.14 15.64
C HIS A 179 -3.02 14.57 15.08
N ASP A 180 -3.04 14.73 13.74
CA ASP A 180 -2.99 16.02 13.03
C ASP A 180 -1.87 16.95 13.56
N ARG A 181 -0.68 16.38 13.76
CA ARG A 181 0.51 17.07 14.28
C ARG A 181 1.67 16.99 13.33
N ASP A 182 2.68 17.83 13.53
CA ASP A 182 3.97 17.78 12.82
C ASP A 182 5.08 17.07 13.59
N SER A 183 4.79 16.58 14.79
CA SER A 183 5.72 15.81 15.63
C SER A 183 5.01 14.70 16.41
N PRO A 184 5.74 13.68 16.90
CA PRO A 184 5.18 12.66 17.78
C PRO A 184 4.49 13.25 19.01
N ILE A 185 3.43 12.60 19.48
CA ILE A 185 2.75 12.98 20.72
C ILE A 185 3.64 12.74 21.94
N GLU A 186 3.41 13.51 23.00
CA GLU A 186 4.05 13.24 24.29
C GLU A 186 3.65 11.83 24.77
N GLY A 187 4.63 11.05 25.20
CA GLY A 187 4.41 9.69 25.66
C GLY A 187 4.04 8.69 24.54
N CYS A 188 4.33 9.02 23.28
CA CYS A 188 4.08 8.16 22.11
C CYS A 188 4.51 6.70 22.34
N PRO A 189 3.65 5.70 22.08
CA PRO A 189 3.98 4.30 22.32
C PRO A 189 5.04 3.78 21.35
N HIS A 190 5.14 4.34 20.14
CA HIS A 190 6.22 4.03 19.20
C HIS A 190 7.57 4.45 19.75
N ALA A 191 7.70 5.71 20.18
CA ALA A 191 8.93 6.24 20.76
C ALA A 191 9.32 5.45 22.03
N LYS A 192 8.35 5.15 22.91
CA LYS A 192 8.61 4.32 24.09
C LYS A 192 9.07 2.91 23.74
N ALA A 193 8.45 2.27 22.75
CA ALA A 193 8.87 0.94 22.30
C ALA A 193 10.29 0.96 21.68
N GLN A 194 10.65 2.06 21.01
CA GLN A 194 12.00 2.31 20.50
C GLN A 194 13.02 2.44 21.63
N ASP A 195 12.71 3.22 22.68
CA ASP A 195 13.62 3.46 23.80
C ASP A 195 13.79 2.24 24.69
N ILE A 196 12.70 1.50 24.95
CA ILE A 196 12.69 0.37 25.90
C ILE A 196 13.10 -0.94 25.22
N GLY A 197 12.87 -1.08 23.91
CA GLY A 197 13.11 -2.34 23.19
C GLY A 197 12.14 -3.47 23.55
N HIS A 198 11.05 -3.17 24.25
CA HIS A 198 9.98 -4.12 24.58
C HIS A 198 8.59 -3.61 24.17
N PRO A 199 7.58 -4.50 24.04
CA PRO A 199 6.22 -4.09 23.73
C PRO A 199 5.64 -3.12 24.76
N VAL A 200 5.02 -2.05 24.29
CA VAL A 200 4.34 -1.04 25.12
C VAL A 200 2.85 -1.03 24.76
N THR A 201 1.97 -1.15 25.76
CA THR A 201 0.52 -1.05 25.58
C THR A 201 0.00 0.17 26.32
N MET A 202 -0.78 1.01 25.65
CA MET A 202 -1.41 2.17 26.26
C MET A 202 -2.74 2.55 25.63
N GLU A 203 -3.58 3.21 26.42
CA GLU A 203 -4.83 3.80 25.95
C GLU A 203 -4.55 5.17 25.34
N ILE A 204 -4.97 5.35 24.09
CA ILE A 204 -4.88 6.61 23.37
C ILE A 204 -6.29 7.05 23.01
N HIS A 205 -6.60 8.26 23.44
CA HIS A 205 -7.82 8.96 23.11
C HIS A 205 -7.45 10.12 22.20
N ASP A 206 -7.61 9.92 20.90
CA ASP A 206 -7.41 10.99 19.92
C ASP A 206 -8.75 11.56 19.47
N SER A 207 -8.90 12.88 19.59
CA SER A 207 -10.09 13.61 19.15
C SER A 207 -10.35 13.47 17.65
N HIS A 208 -9.31 13.26 16.84
CA HIS A 208 -9.41 13.10 15.39
C HIS A 208 -10.01 11.75 15.00
N LEU A 209 -9.71 10.68 15.76
CA LEU A 209 -10.23 9.34 15.49
C LEU A 209 -11.62 9.12 16.09
N GLY A 210 -12.00 9.92 17.10
CA GLY A 210 -13.33 9.89 17.72
C GLY A 210 -13.65 8.59 18.48
N VAL A 211 -12.71 7.65 18.53
CA VAL A 211 -12.85 6.38 19.25
C VAL A 211 -11.64 6.15 20.18
N PRO A 212 -11.87 5.75 21.43
CA PRO A 212 -10.81 5.31 22.34
C PRO A 212 -10.13 4.03 21.82
N LEU A 213 -8.81 4.04 21.74
CA LEU A 213 -8.01 2.90 21.26
C LEU A 213 -7.07 2.39 22.34
N LEU A 214 -7.01 1.07 22.50
CA LEU A 214 -5.92 0.39 23.19
C LEU A 214 -4.87 0.00 22.16
N ILE A 215 -3.69 0.61 22.22
CA ILE A 215 -2.62 0.42 21.24
C ILE A 215 -1.46 -0.32 21.88
N THR A 216 -1.03 -1.41 21.26
CA THR A 216 0.20 -2.13 21.59
C THR A 216 1.22 -1.89 20.48
N CYS A 217 2.39 -1.35 20.82
CA CYS A 217 3.52 -1.18 19.93
C CYS A 217 4.61 -2.19 20.28
N SER A 218 4.83 -3.17 19.41
CA SER A 218 5.88 -4.17 19.54
C SER A 218 7.08 -3.79 18.68
N PRO A 219 8.30 -3.66 19.24
CA PRO A 219 9.48 -3.28 18.48
C PRO A 219 9.88 -4.36 17.48
N LEU A 220 10.40 -3.93 16.34
CA LEU A 220 11.05 -4.74 15.32
C LEU A 220 12.54 -4.40 15.32
N THR A 221 13.39 -5.41 15.28
CA THR A 221 14.83 -5.24 15.15
C THR A 221 15.31 -5.65 13.76
N ASP A 222 16.36 -5.00 13.28
CA ASP A 222 17.08 -5.44 12.09
C ASP A 222 17.97 -6.67 12.37
N GLY A 223 18.70 -7.14 11.35
CA GLY A 223 19.63 -8.26 11.49
C GLY A 223 20.86 -7.99 12.38
N GLN A 224 21.05 -6.74 12.82
CA GLN A 224 22.13 -6.31 13.71
C GLN A 224 21.63 -6.09 15.15
N GLY A 225 20.32 -6.25 15.39
CA GLY A 225 19.69 -6.03 16.69
C GLY A 225 19.29 -4.58 16.96
N ASN A 226 19.45 -3.67 15.99
CA ASN A 226 19.03 -2.28 16.15
C ASN A 226 17.53 -2.14 15.91
N PHE A 227 16.91 -1.14 16.53
CA PHE A 227 15.50 -0.83 16.30
C PHE A 227 15.26 -0.42 14.84
N ALA A 228 14.47 -1.23 14.12
CA ALA A 228 14.08 -0.96 12.73
C ALA A 228 12.71 -0.29 12.62
N GLY A 229 11.90 -0.36 13.68
CA GLY A 229 10.52 0.13 13.68
C GLY A 229 9.66 -0.63 14.69
N SER A 230 8.35 -0.57 14.54
CA SER A 230 7.43 -1.29 15.43
C SER A 230 6.14 -1.72 14.72
N VAL A 231 5.58 -2.85 15.12
CA VAL A 231 4.21 -3.26 14.78
C VAL A 231 3.24 -2.64 15.78
N HIS A 232 2.24 -1.94 15.26
CA HIS A 232 1.15 -1.35 16.02
C HIS A 232 -0.08 -2.23 15.87
N PHE A 233 -0.61 -2.69 16.98
CA PHE A 233 -1.87 -3.41 17.06
C PHE A 233 -2.84 -2.58 17.91
N ALA A 234 -3.91 -2.08 17.31
CA ALA A 234 -4.89 -1.24 17.97
C ALA A 234 -6.29 -1.83 17.89
N ARG A 235 -7.02 -1.72 19.00
CA ARG A 235 -8.43 -2.14 19.08
C ARG A 235 -9.25 -1.07 19.80
N ILE A 236 -10.53 -0.98 19.46
CA ILE A 236 -11.45 -0.06 20.14
C ILE A 236 -11.64 -0.53 21.58
N GLN A 237 -11.43 0.38 22.54
CA GLN A 237 -11.71 0.16 23.95
C GLN A 237 -12.93 0.97 24.36
N PRO A 238 -14.13 0.38 24.46
CA PRO A 238 -15.33 1.13 24.81
C PRO A 238 -15.17 1.85 26.16
N SER A 239 -15.37 3.18 26.16
CA SER A 239 -15.40 3.96 27.38
C SER A 239 -16.54 3.48 28.30
N PRO A 240 -16.39 3.55 29.64
CA PRO A 240 -17.47 3.22 30.55
C PRO A 240 -18.73 4.01 30.19
N ARG A 241 -19.81 3.29 29.86
CA ARG A 241 -21.13 3.91 29.68
C ARG A 241 -21.63 4.29 31.07
N THR A 242 -21.88 5.59 31.29
CA THR A 242 -22.45 6.21 32.50
C THR A 242 -21.45 6.63 33.58
N GLY A 243 -21.64 7.87 34.07
CA GLY A 243 -20.82 8.56 35.09
C GLY A 243 -20.91 7.99 36.50
N ARG A 244 -20.77 6.67 36.64
CA ARG A 244 -20.13 6.11 37.82
C ARG A 244 -18.70 5.82 37.40
N GLU A 245 -17.73 6.42 38.07
CA GLU A 245 -16.38 5.89 38.09
C GLU A 245 -16.50 4.42 38.50
N ALA A 246 -16.44 3.52 37.51
CA ALA A 246 -16.31 2.11 37.79
C ALA A 246 -14.99 2.00 38.57
N PRO A 247 -14.97 1.33 39.75
CA PRO A 247 -13.70 1.07 40.42
C PRO A 247 -12.77 0.44 39.39
N ALA A 248 -11.57 1.00 39.23
CA ALA A 248 -10.59 0.56 38.25
C ALA A 248 -10.56 -0.97 38.26
N ALA A 249 -11.09 -1.59 37.21
CA ALA A 249 -11.25 -3.03 37.19
C ALA A 249 -9.84 -3.61 37.30
N PRO A 250 -9.53 -4.40 38.35
CA PRO A 250 -8.19 -4.93 38.51
C PRO A 250 -7.86 -5.76 37.28
N PHE A 251 -6.74 -5.43 36.63
CA PHE A 251 -6.28 -6.17 35.47
C PHE A 251 -6.11 -7.63 35.85
N ILE A 252 -6.79 -8.53 35.12
CA ILE A 252 -6.60 -9.96 35.28
C ILE A 252 -5.28 -10.31 34.55
N PRO A 253 -4.22 -10.73 35.26
CA PRO A 253 -2.96 -11.05 34.62
C PRO A 253 -3.10 -12.37 33.85
N ILE A 254 -2.82 -12.34 32.54
CA ILE A 254 -2.91 -13.52 31.67
C ILE A 254 -1.58 -13.85 31.01
N CYS A 255 -1.36 -15.12 30.69
CA CYS A 255 -0.23 -15.56 29.89
C CYS A 255 -0.42 -15.10 28.45
N ALA A 256 0.55 -14.36 27.91
CA ALA A 256 0.47 -13.86 26.55
C ALA A 256 0.34 -14.99 25.50
N SER A 257 0.90 -16.17 25.80
CA SER A 257 0.90 -17.34 24.93
C SER A 257 -0.36 -18.20 25.07
N CYS A 258 -0.61 -18.83 26.23
CA CYS A 258 -1.71 -19.79 26.41
C CYS A 258 -3.03 -19.19 26.89
N LYS A 259 -3.04 -17.91 27.32
CA LYS A 259 -4.21 -17.20 27.89
C LYS A 259 -4.69 -17.70 29.25
N ASP A 260 -3.93 -18.56 29.91
CA ASP A 260 -4.17 -18.90 31.32
C ASP A 260 -4.05 -17.64 32.20
N ILE A 261 -4.84 -17.60 33.27
CA ILE A 261 -4.88 -16.51 34.23
C ILE A 261 -3.93 -16.83 35.38
N ARG A 262 -3.16 -15.83 35.83
CA ARG A 262 -2.36 -15.94 37.05
C ARG A 262 -3.19 -15.50 38.25
N ASP A 263 -3.29 -16.34 39.26
CA ASP A 263 -3.97 -15.99 40.51
C ASP A 263 -3.12 -15.05 41.39
N ASP A 264 -3.68 -14.61 42.51
CA ASP A 264 -3.00 -13.72 43.47
C ASP A 264 -1.84 -14.41 44.22
N HIS A 265 -1.77 -15.75 44.13
CA HIS A 265 -0.68 -16.56 44.69
C HIS A 265 0.42 -16.83 43.66
N GLY A 266 0.26 -16.37 42.42
CA GLY A 266 1.21 -16.55 41.33
C GLY A 266 1.05 -17.85 40.52
N ASN A 267 0.04 -18.67 40.80
CA ASN A 267 -0.22 -19.91 40.06
C ASN A 267 -1.00 -19.63 38.77
N TRP A 268 -0.74 -20.42 37.73
CA TRP A 268 -1.48 -20.36 36.47
C TRP A 268 -2.67 -21.30 36.47
N MET A 269 -3.83 -20.80 36.06
CA MET A 269 -5.07 -21.56 35.96
C MET A 269 -5.87 -21.19 34.71
N LYS A 270 -6.76 -22.08 34.28
CA LYS A 270 -7.59 -21.83 33.10
C LYS A 270 -8.65 -20.76 33.37
N ILE A 271 -9.15 -20.15 32.30
CA ILE A 271 -10.19 -19.12 32.41
C ILE A 271 -11.48 -19.66 33.04
N GLU A 272 -11.85 -20.90 32.72
CA GLU A 272 -13.01 -21.57 33.28
C GLU A 272 -12.90 -21.69 34.81
N ASP A 273 -11.71 -22.09 35.29
CA ASP A 273 -11.44 -22.28 36.72
C ASP A 273 -11.46 -20.95 37.47
N TYR A 274 -10.86 -19.91 36.88
CA TYR A 274 -10.85 -18.57 37.47
C TYR A 274 -12.28 -18.01 37.59
N VAL A 275 -13.09 -18.09 36.53
CA VAL A 275 -14.48 -17.62 36.54
C VAL A 275 -15.31 -18.38 37.57
N HIS A 276 -15.10 -19.69 37.69
CA HIS A 276 -15.80 -20.51 38.69
C HIS A 276 -15.39 -20.15 40.12
N LEU A 277 -14.09 -20.03 40.40
CA LEU A 277 -13.56 -19.89 41.76
C LEU A 277 -13.60 -18.45 42.29
N ARG A 278 -13.39 -17.45 41.43
CA ARG A 278 -13.33 -16.02 41.85
C ARG A 278 -14.62 -15.27 41.58
N LEU A 279 -15.35 -15.61 40.53
CA LEU A 279 -16.55 -14.90 40.11
C LEU A 279 -17.84 -15.69 40.37
N ASN A 280 -17.73 -16.90 40.92
CA ASN A 280 -18.84 -17.84 41.10
C ASN A 280 -19.70 -18.02 39.82
N GLY A 281 -19.06 -17.87 38.66
CA GLY A 281 -19.69 -17.92 37.35
C GLY A 281 -19.48 -19.28 36.68
N ARG A 282 -20.34 -19.63 35.73
CA ARG A 282 -20.15 -20.81 34.87
C ARG A 282 -20.14 -20.38 33.42
N LEU A 283 -19.12 -20.81 32.68
CA LEU A 283 -19.03 -20.54 31.25
C LEU A 283 -19.85 -21.57 30.47
N THR A 284 -20.72 -21.07 29.59
CA THR A 284 -21.38 -21.90 28.59
C THR A 284 -20.65 -21.73 27.25
N HIS A 285 -20.58 -22.81 26.48
CA HIS A 285 -19.95 -22.77 25.17
C HIS A 285 -21.04 -22.51 24.12
N SER A 286 -20.97 -21.37 23.43
CA SER A 286 -21.83 -21.07 22.30
C SER A 286 -21.02 -20.44 21.17
N ILE A 287 -21.49 -20.62 19.94
CA ILE A 287 -20.87 -20.02 18.76
C ILE A 287 -21.75 -18.85 18.33
N CYS A 288 -21.20 -17.63 18.30
CA CYS A 288 -21.96 -16.45 17.86
C CYS A 288 -22.37 -16.58 16.39
N GLN A 289 -23.38 -15.82 15.95
CA GLN A 289 -23.91 -15.91 14.58
C GLN A 289 -22.83 -15.66 13.51
N LYS A 290 -21.94 -14.70 13.76
CA LYS A 290 -20.77 -14.41 12.92
C LYS A 290 -19.84 -15.63 12.78
N CYS A 291 -19.49 -16.26 13.90
CA CYS A 291 -18.63 -17.43 13.90
C CYS A 291 -19.31 -18.66 13.28
N ARG A 292 -20.62 -18.83 13.46
CA ARG A 292 -21.38 -19.93 12.83
C ARG A 292 -21.32 -19.86 11.31
N LYS A 293 -21.56 -18.68 10.72
CA LYS A 293 -21.45 -18.46 9.27
C LYS A 293 -20.03 -18.67 8.75
N ARG A 294 -19.03 -18.27 9.53
CA ARG A 294 -17.61 -18.43 9.17
C ARG A 294 -17.12 -19.88 9.22
N ILE A 295 -17.47 -20.62 10.28
CA ILE A 295 -16.97 -21.98 10.55
C ILE A 295 -17.82 -23.04 9.84
N TYR A 296 -19.12 -22.80 9.73
CA TYR A 296 -20.09 -23.70 9.11
C TYR A 296 -20.81 -23.04 7.92
N PRO A 297 -20.08 -22.51 6.91
CA PRO A 297 -20.67 -21.73 5.82
C PRO A 297 -21.62 -22.55 4.94
N ARG A 298 -21.57 -23.89 4.98
CA ARG A 298 -22.49 -24.76 4.24
C ARG A 298 -23.85 -24.94 4.91
N PHE A 299 -23.95 -24.71 6.22
CA PHE A 299 -25.17 -24.94 7.00
C PHE A 299 -25.93 -23.65 7.33
N PHE A 300 -25.29 -22.49 7.14
CA PHE A 300 -25.85 -21.18 7.44
C PHE A 300 -25.63 -20.22 6.25
N GLN A 301 -26.04 -20.66 5.06
CA GLN A 301 -26.24 -19.77 3.91
C GLN A 301 -27.62 -19.13 4.09
N ASP A 302 -27.65 -17.80 4.12
CA ASP A 302 -28.89 -17.04 4.23
C ASP A 302 -29.82 -17.28 3.03
#